data_AF-A0A6A3G1N9-F1
#
_entry.id   AF-A0A6A3G1N9-F1
#
_cell.length_a   1.000
_cell.length_b   1.000
_cell.length_c   1.000
_cell.angle_alpha   90.00
_cell.angle_beta   90.00
_cell.angle_gamma   90.00
#
_symmetry.space_group_name_H-M   'P 1'
#
loop_
_entity.id
_entity.type
_entity.pdbx_description
1 polymer ?
#
loop_
_entity_poly.entity_id
_entity_poly.type
_entity_poly.pdbx_seq_one_letter_code
_entity_poly.pdbx_strand_id
1 'polypeptide(L)'
;EAVPCLVVDMDDDEFIIGRDLLATLGIDVDRQLEQLATHRDEETSGDPFSLEADEPPAERQAATDDEVRAAVELLIERALQHGFPPDKVDKLRFIVFAYDVWRLELRDDPPARVPPLEVRLKEGAQPSK
;
A
#
# COMPACT_ATOMS: atom_id res chain seq x y z
N GLU A 1 -9.62 -5.70 -23.03
CA GLU A 1 -10.60 -4.63 -23.33
C GLU A 1 -9.82 -3.34 -23.57
N ALA A 2 -10.24 -2.48 -24.51
CA ALA A 2 -9.50 -1.27 -24.85
C ALA A 2 -9.80 -0.17 -23.83
N VAL A 3 -8.76 0.51 -23.32
CA VAL A 3 -8.93 1.66 -22.43
C VAL A 3 -9.33 2.88 -23.26
N PRO A 4 -10.43 3.59 -22.93
CA PRO A 4 -10.79 4.82 -23.62
C PRO A 4 -9.75 5.91 -23.31
N CYS A 5 -9.13 6.46 -24.36
CA CYS A 5 -8.16 7.54 -24.27
C CYS A 5 -8.75 8.83 -24.85
N LEU A 6 -8.64 9.93 -24.11
CA LEU A 6 -8.96 11.28 -24.60
C LEU A 6 -7.65 12.01 -24.90
N VAL A 7 -7.42 12.32 -26.18
CA VAL A 7 -6.28 13.14 -26.62
C VAL A 7 -6.81 14.53 -26.93
N VAL A 8 -6.26 15.53 -26.24
CA VAL A 8 -6.64 16.93 -26.40
C VAL A 8 -5.44 17.68 -26.98
N ASP A 9 -5.62 18.27 -28.15
CA ASP A 9 -4.59 19.09 -28.82
C ASP A 9 -4.85 20.56 -28.44
N MET A 10 -4.12 21.02 -27.43
CA MET A 10 -4.21 22.39 -26.90
C MET A 10 -2.80 22.91 -26.60
N ASP A 11 -2.54 24.16 -26.98
CA ASP A 11 -1.27 24.86 -26.72
C ASP A 11 -1.26 25.57 -25.35
N ASP A 12 -2.21 25.26 -24.47
CA ASP A 12 -2.38 25.87 -23.15
C ASP A 12 -1.75 24.99 -22.05
N ASP A 13 -1.09 25.61 -21.08
CA ASP A 13 -0.47 24.92 -19.94
C ASP A 13 -1.47 24.40 -18.90
N GLU A 14 -2.75 24.84 -18.97
CA GLU A 14 -3.81 24.50 -18.02
C GLU A 14 -5.12 24.16 -18.73
N PHE A 15 -5.84 23.15 -18.23
CA PHE A 15 -7.14 22.74 -18.76
C PHE A 15 -8.13 22.39 -17.63
N ILE A 16 -9.42 22.65 -17.87
CA ILE A 16 -10.50 22.36 -16.92
C ILE A 16 -11.19 21.06 -17.32
N ILE A 17 -11.26 20.11 -16.39
CA ILE A 17 -11.91 18.81 -16.60
C ILE A 17 -13.32 18.83 -15.97
N GLY A 18 -14.31 18.42 -16.75
CA GLY A 18 -15.69 18.26 -16.28
C GLY A 18 -15.87 17.07 -15.30
N ARG A 19 -16.94 17.13 -14.50
CA ARG A 19 -17.27 16.09 -13.50
C ARG A 19 -17.48 14.71 -14.12
N ASP A 20 -18.03 14.65 -15.32
CA ASP A 20 -18.27 13.43 -16.10
C ASP A 20 -16.97 12.71 -16.50
N LEU A 21 -15.96 13.47 -16.93
CA LEU A 21 -14.63 12.95 -17.23
C LEU A 21 -13.90 12.51 -15.96
N LEU A 22 -13.98 13.29 -14.88
CA LEU A 22 -13.45 12.90 -13.57
C LEU A 22 -14.08 11.59 -13.09
N ALA A 23 -15.41 11.45 -13.20
CA ALA A 23 -16.12 10.22 -12.82
C ALA A 23 -15.70 9.02 -13.67
N THR A 24 -15.45 9.20 -14.97
CA THR A 24 -14.96 8.14 -15.87
C THR A 24 -13.54 7.69 -15.49
N LEU A 25 -12.72 8.60 -14.97
CA LEU A 25 -11.40 8.29 -14.40
C LEU A 25 -11.48 7.70 -12.98
N GLY A 26 -12.69 7.55 -12.41
CA GLY A 26 -12.90 7.06 -11.05
C GLY A 26 -12.68 8.10 -9.96
N ILE A 27 -12.62 9.38 -10.32
CA ILE A 27 -12.46 10.51 -9.39
C ILE A 27 -13.84 11.08 -9.08
N ASP A 28 -14.33 10.80 -7.87
CA ASP A 28 -15.57 11.35 -7.34
C ASP A 28 -15.26 12.36 -6.23
N VAL A 29 -15.21 13.64 -6.61
CA VAL A 29 -14.85 14.75 -5.72
C VAL A 29 -15.88 14.91 -4.60
N ASP A 30 -17.16 14.68 -4.87
CA ASP A 30 -18.22 14.82 -3.87
C ASP A 30 -18.07 13.76 -2.78
N ARG A 31 -17.83 12.50 -3.17
CA ARG A 31 -17.56 11.40 -2.24
C ARG A 31 -16.26 11.60 -1.44
N GLN A 32 -15.20 12.09 -2.09
CA GLN A 32 -13.93 12.38 -1.41
C GLN A 32 -14.08 13.53 -0.41
N LEU A 33 -14.88 14.54 -0.72
CA LEU A 33 -15.17 15.65 0.17
C LEU A 33 -16.06 15.22 1.35
N GLU A 34 -17.02 14.33 1.12
CA GLU A 34 -17.83 13.70 2.18
C GLU A 34 -16.96 12.92 3.18
N GLN A 35 -15.98 12.14 2.69
CA GLN A 35 -15.01 11.44 3.53
C GLN A 35 -14.18 12.41 4.38
N LEU A 36 -13.73 13.52 3.79
CA LEU A 36 -13.00 14.58 4.52
C LEU A 36 -13.86 15.26 5.58
N ALA A 37 -15.14 15.50 5.28
CA ALA A 37 -16.06 16.16 6.21
C ALA A 37 -16.48 15.23 7.37
N THR A 38 -16.58 13.93 7.11
CA THR A 38 -16.95 12.92 8.12
C THR A 38 -15.79 12.62 9.07
N HIS A 39 -14.55 12.84 8.65
CA HIS A 39 -13.35 12.72 9.49
C HIS A 39 -13.22 13.82 10.57
N ARG A 40 -14.19 14.72 10.71
CA ARG A 40 -14.14 15.82 11.69
C ARG A 40 -14.55 15.40 13.11
N ASP A 41 -15.25 14.27 13.25
CA ASP A 41 -15.79 13.78 14.53
C ASP A 41 -15.02 12.57 15.08
N GLU A 42 -13.84 12.25 14.55
CA GLU A 42 -12.83 11.57 15.37
C GLU A 42 -12.24 12.63 16.31
N GLU A 43 -12.88 12.80 17.47
CA GLU A 43 -12.26 13.35 18.67
C GLU A 43 -11.01 12.52 19.01
N THR A 44 -9.94 12.80 18.29
CA THR A 44 -8.59 12.62 18.78
C THR A 44 -7.91 13.95 18.50
N SER A 45 -8.19 14.91 19.39
CA SER A 45 -7.25 15.97 19.76
C SER A 45 -5.99 15.38 20.41
N GLY A 46 -5.48 14.28 19.88
CA GLY A 46 -4.14 13.80 20.09
C GLY A 46 -3.30 14.50 19.04
N ASP A 47 -2.23 15.15 19.48
CA ASP A 47 -1.12 15.48 18.61
C ASP A 47 -0.83 14.25 17.71
N PRO A 48 -0.65 14.39 16.38
CA PRO A 48 -0.29 13.28 15.50
C PRO A 48 1.03 12.58 15.89
N PHE A 49 1.79 13.15 16.84
CA PHE A 49 2.95 12.53 17.50
C PHE A 49 2.72 12.16 18.97
N SER A 50 1.52 12.33 19.50
CA SER A 50 1.16 11.83 20.82
C SER A 50 1.10 10.32 20.72
N LEU A 51 2.25 9.71 21.00
CA LEU A 51 2.40 8.31 21.33
C LEU A 51 1.53 8.07 22.58
N GLU A 52 0.22 7.92 22.40
CA GLU A 52 -0.57 7.11 23.31
C GLU A 52 0.23 5.83 23.45
N ALA A 53 0.74 5.60 24.67
CA ALA A 53 1.70 4.55 24.94
C ALA A 53 1.25 3.29 24.20
N ASP A 54 2.02 2.89 23.18
CA ASP A 54 1.75 1.75 22.32
C ASP A 54 1.25 0.64 23.23
N GLU A 55 -0.07 0.44 23.28
CA GLU A 55 -0.61 -0.76 23.86
C GLU A 55 -0.04 -1.83 22.94
N PRO A 56 0.87 -2.70 23.45
CA PRO A 56 1.63 -3.58 22.58
C PRO A 56 0.59 -4.32 21.74
N PRO A 57 0.65 -4.23 20.41
CA PRO A 57 -0.37 -4.81 19.56
C PRO A 57 -0.55 -6.24 20.03
N ALA A 58 -1.75 -6.57 20.52
CA ALA A 58 -2.06 -7.87 21.09
C ALA A 58 -1.44 -8.91 20.15
N GLU A 59 -0.51 -9.74 20.67
CA GLU A 59 0.35 -10.62 19.88
C GLU A 59 -0.47 -11.30 18.78
N ARG A 60 -0.49 -10.71 17.58
CA ARG A 60 -1.19 -11.30 16.46
C ARG A 60 -0.38 -12.52 16.13
N GLN A 61 -0.99 -13.69 16.26
CA GLN A 61 -0.34 -14.94 15.92
C GLN A 61 0.10 -14.83 14.47
N ALA A 62 1.41 -14.69 14.30
CA ALA A 62 1.98 -14.52 12.99
C ALA A 62 1.63 -15.73 12.13
N ALA A 63 1.24 -15.47 10.89
CA ALA A 63 1.10 -16.52 9.90
C ALA A 63 2.37 -17.38 9.86
N THR A 64 2.17 -18.68 9.91
CA THR A 64 3.22 -19.67 9.82
C THR A 64 3.78 -19.75 8.40
N ASP A 65 5.01 -20.20 8.27
CA ASP A 65 5.66 -20.40 6.96
C ASP A 65 4.86 -21.36 6.07
N ASP A 66 4.15 -22.32 6.66
CA ASP A 66 3.30 -23.27 5.96
C ASP A 66 2.03 -22.61 5.39
N GLU A 67 1.42 -21.68 6.12
CA GLU A 67 0.28 -20.89 5.64
C GLU A 67 0.70 -19.99 4.48
N VAL A 68 1.86 -19.34 4.59
CA VAL A 68 2.44 -18.54 3.51
C VAL A 68 2.72 -19.42 2.29
N ARG A 69 3.32 -20.59 2.47
CA ARG A 69 3.58 -21.55 1.39
C ARG A 69 2.31 -22.00 0.69
N ALA A 70 1.26 -22.32 1.45
CA ALA A 70 -0.03 -22.73 0.91
C ALA A 70 -0.68 -21.61 0.07
N ALA A 71 -0.64 -20.37 0.58
CA ALA A 71 -1.16 -19.22 -0.16
C ALA A 71 -0.40 -18.97 -1.47
N VAL A 72 0.92 -19.17 -1.45
CA VAL A 72 1.77 -19.03 -2.63
C VAL A 72 1.48 -20.12 -3.68
N GLU A 73 1.28 -21.39 -3.28
CA GLU A 73 0.86 -22.44 -4.24
C GLU A 73 -0.49 -22.09 -4.88
N LEU A 74 -1.43 -21.53 -4.12
CA LEU A 74 -2.71 -21.08 -4.65
C LEU A 74 -2.57 -19.94 -5.69
N LEU A 75 -1.57 -19.07 -5.55
CA LEU A 75 -1.23 -18.08 -6.58
C LEU A 75 -0.65 -18.72 -7.83
N ILE A 76 0.14 -19.78 -7.70
CA ILE A 76 0.69 -20.55 -8.83
C ILE A 76 -0.44 -21.25 -9.59
N GLU A 77 -1.40 -21.85 -8.88
CA GLU A 77 -2.58 -22.46 -9.49
C GLU A 77 -3.42 -21.43 -10.26
N ARG A 78 -3.65 -20.25 -9.68
CA ARG A 78 -4.32 -19.14 -10.38
C ARG A 78 -3.56 -18.73 -11.64
N ALA A 79 -2.23 -18.63 -11.58
CA ALA A 79 -1.43 -18.30 -12.75
C ALA A 79 -1.62 -19.33 -13.88
N LEU A 80 -1.67 -20.63 -13.57
CA LEU A 80 -1.96 -21.68 -14.54
C LEU A 80 -3.37 -21.54 -15.15
N GLN A 81 -4.39 -21.27 -14.32
CA GLN A 81 -5.75 -21.02 -14.78
C GLN A 81 -5.84 -19.83 -15.74
N HIS A 82 -4.98 -18.83 -15.57
CA HIS A 82 -4.88 -17.65 -16.42
C HIS A 82 -3.86 -17.76 -17.57
N GLY A 83 -3.43 -18.98 -17.91
CA GLY A 83 -2.65 -19.24 -19.12
C GLY A 83 -1.13 -19.20 -18.93
N PHE A 84 -0.63 -19.29 -17.69
CA PHE A 84 0.80 -19.49 -17.46
C PHE A 84 1.26 -20.83 -18.07
N PRO A 85 2.40 -20.88 -18.79
CA PRO A 85 2.87 -22.11 -19.44
C PRO A 85 3.12 -23.25 -18.43
N PRO A 86 2.42 -24.39 -18.54
CA PRO A 86 2.57 -25.50 -17.58
C PRO A 86 3.98 -26.08 -17.53
N ASP A 87 4.72 -26.05 -18.64
CA ASP A 87 6.12 -26.50 -18.74
C ASP A 87 7.10 -25.64 -17.92
N LYS A 88 6.69 -24.44 -17.50
CA LYS A 88 7.50 -23.50 -16.72
C LYS A 88 7.13 -23.48 -15.23
N VAL A 89 6.12 -24.25 -14.81
CA VAL A 89 5.60 -24.16 -13.43
C VAL A 89 6.64 -24.53 -12.38
N ASP A 90 7.50 -25.51 -12.68
CA ASP A 90 8.57 -25.92 -11.74
C ASP A 90 9.63 -24.84 -11.60
N LYS A 91 9.95 -24.14 -12.70
CA LYS A 91 10.84 -22.98 -12.67
C LYS A 91 10.22 -21.82 -11.89
N LEU A 92 8.91 -21.61 -12.01
CA LEU A 92 8.19 -20.60 -11.23
C LEU A 92 8.25 -20.94 -9.74
N ARG A 93 7.92 -22.18 -9.34
CA ARG A 93 8.03 -22.65 -7.95
C ARG A 93 9.43 -22.42 -7.39
N PHE A 94 10.46 -22.79 -8.15
CA PHE A 94 11.84 -22.59 -7.73
C PHE A 94 12.17 -21.12 -7.42
N ILE A 95 11.73 -20.19 -8.28
CA ILE A 95 11.99 -18.75 -8.10
C ILE A 95 11.18 -18.20 -6.92
N VAL A 96 9.90 -18.53 -6.86
CA VAL A 96 8.96 -17.97 -5.87
C VAL A 96 9.33 -18.39 -4.45
N PHE A 97 9.88 -19.60 -4.28
CA PHE A 97 10.37 -20.09 -2.99
C PHE A 97 11.87 -19.85 -2.75
N ALA A 98 12.58 -19.17 -3.66
CA ALA A 98 14.01 -18.91 -3.49
C ALA A 98 14.30 -17.90 -2.37
N TYR A 99 13.33 -17.04 -2.04
CA TYR A 99 13.49 -15.97 -1.07
C TYR A 99 12.28 -15.89 -0.14
N ASP A 100 12.54 -15.56 1.12
CA ASP A 100 11.50 -15.28 2.12
C ASP A 100 11.00 -13.83 1.97
N VAL A 101 10.16 -13.60 0.95
CA VAL A 101 9.61 -12.27 0.62
C VAL A 101 8.09 -12.18 0.74
N TRP A 102 7.43 -13.30 1.05
CA TRP A 102 5.98 -13.40 1.08
C TRP A 102 5.47 -13.23 2.51
N ARG A 103 4.41 -12.43 2.68
CA ARG A 103 3.77 -12.15 3.96
C ARG A 103 2.26 -12.16 3.76
N LEU A 104 1.52 -12.84 4.64
CA LEU A 104 0.05 -12.78 4.68
C LEU A 104 -0.43 -11.52 5.41
N GLU A 105 0.36 -11.06 6.39
CA GLU A 105 0.12 -9.86 7.17
C GLU A 105 1.44 -9.10 7.34
N LEU A 106 1.39 -7.77 7.45
CA LEU A 106 2.56 -6.97 7.79
C LEU A 106 3.00 -7.33 9.21
N ARG A 107 4.18 -7.93 9.34
CA ARG A 107 4.77 -8.33 10.62
C ARG A 107 5.71 -7.25 11.13
N ASP A 108 6.05 -7.35 12.41
CA ASP A 108 7.24 -6.72 13.00
C ASP A 108 8.51 -7.39 12.48
N ASP A 109 8.71 -7.38 11.16
CA ASP A 109 9.95 -7.83 10.55
C ASP A 109 11.10 -6.99 11.13
N PRO A 110 12.26 -7.59 11.43
CA PRO A 110 13.39 -6.86 11.98
C PRO A 110 13.75 -5.70 11.05
N PRO A 111 14.17 -4.55 11.60
CA PRO A 111 14.56 -3.41 10.79
C PRO A 111 15.61 -3.83 9.77
N ALA A 112 15.57 -3.19 8.60
CA ALA A 112 16.56 -3.42 7.56
C ALA A 112 17.98 -3.30 8.15
N ARG A 113 18.92 -4.12 7.66
CA ARG A 113 20.33 -4.09 8.06
C ARG A 113 21.07 -2.90 7.46
N VAL A 114 20.58 -1.72 7.79
CA VAL A 114 21.13 -0.43 7.39
C VAL A 114 21.46 0.36 8.66
N PRO A 115 22.45 1.26 8.61
CA PRO A 115 22.70 2.17 9.72
C PRO A 115 21.40 2.93 10.09
N PRO A 116 21.14 3.17 11.38
CA PRO A 116 20.00 3.98 11.79
C PRO A 116 20.00 5.34 11.12
N LEU A 117 18.82 5.88 10.87
CA LEU A 117 18.68 7.23 10.34
C LEU A 117 19.18 8.25 11.37
N GLU A 118 20.14 9.09 10.98
CA GLU A 118 20.60 10.21 11.79
C GLU A 118 19.75 11.45 11.50
N VAL A 119 19.02 11.94 12.51
CA VAL A 119 18.24 13.19 12.41
C VAL A 119 19.12 14.37 12.82
N ARG A 120 19.25 15.36 11.94
CA ARG A 120 19.93 16.63 12.24
C ARG A 120 18.89 17.72 12.49
N LEU A 121 18.95 18.32 13.67
CA LEU A 121 18.11 19.46 14.01
C LEU A 121 18.54 20.69 13.19
N LYS A 122 17.57 21.48 12.75
CA LYS A 122 17.84 22.81 12.19
C LYS A 122 18.43 23.71 13.28
N GLU A 123 19.27 24.66 12.87
CA GLU A 123 19.81 25.67 13.78
C GLU A 123 18.67 26.43 14.49
N GLY A 124 18.76 26.56 15.81
CA GLY A 124 17.73 27.21 16.63
C GLY A 124 16.53 26.34 16.98
N ALA A 125 16.47 25.07 16.57
CA ALA A 125 15.41 24.15 17.01
C ALA A 125 15.44 23.98 18.54
N GLN A 126 14.26 24.07 19.15
CA GLN A 126 14.06 23.87 20.59
C GLN A 126 13.16 22.65 20.80
N PRO A 127 13.43 21.80 21.82
CA PRO A 127 12.52 20.71 22.16
C PRO A 127 11.16 21.25 22.61
N SER A 128 10.07 20.68 22.09
CA SER A 128 8.72 20.86 22.61
C SER A 128 8.26 19.62 23.38
N LYS A 129 7.31 19.82 24.30
CA LYS A 129 6.59 18.74 24.98
C LYS A 129 5.22 18.56 24.37
#